data_AF-A0A2V3HKD0-F1
#
_entry.id   AF-A0A2V3HKD0-F1
#
_cell.length_a   1.000
_cell.length_b   1.000
_cell.length_c   1.000
_cell.angle_alpha   90.00
_cell.angle_beta   90.00
_cell.angle_gamma   90.00
#
_symmetry.space_group_name_H-M   'P 1'
#
loop_
_entity.id
_entity.type
_entity.pdbx_description
1 polymer ?
#
loop_
_entity_poly.entity_id
_entity_poly.type
_entity_poly.pdbx_seq_one_letter_code
_entity_poly.pdbx_strand_id
1 'polypeptide(L)'
;MAKTFIEGIAQKLRIIPNLDREHDSGNYGPLRKYPAAEEWNEHIELDANAWPERVERKYSLVPTTCFNCESACGLLAYVDKETGQVSKFEGNPHHPGSRGRNCAKGPATINQIQDTERIMHPMRRVGARGNGGWERISWDEALDEISAKIRASLKTGAVDRVVYHVGRPGHEGFMNRVLRAWGVDGHNSHTNICSAGARTGYALWHKFDRPSPDHTNAKVILLTSSHLETGHYFNPHAQRILEGMMDGAKLIVIDPRLSNTAAMADHWLPTWPGSEPALFLAWAKMILERGLYDREFMETQVNWDAWMKAVHPEEACEFERFIELLIVEYAEYTPEFAAEECRIPVEQVIEAGEVVAGAGSRLCTH
;
A
#
# COMPACT_ATOMS: atom_id res chain seq x y z
N MET A 1 -31.61 2.15 -46.15
CA MET A 1 -31.02 2.20 -47.51
C MET A 1 -30.80 0.76 -47.96
N ALA A 2 -31.11 0.42 -49.21
CA ALA A 2 -30.85 -0.93 -49.72
C ALA A 2 -29.33 -1.15 -49.86
N LYS A 3 -28.82 -2.30 -49.41
CA LYS A 3 -27.39 -2.65 -49.54
C LYS A 3 -26.94 -2.61 -50.99
N THR A 4 -25.74 -2.10 -51.20
CA THR A 4 -25.04 -2.24 -52.47
C THR A 4 -24.55 -3.68 -52.66
N PHE A 5 -24.41 -4.10 -53.90
CA PHE A 5 -23.85 -5.41 -54.25
C PHE A 5 -22.44 -5.63 -53.67
N ILE A 6 -21.65 -4.55 -53.60
CA ILE A 6 -20.29 -4.55 -53.04
C ILE A 6 -20.33 -4.85 -51.54
N GLU A 7 -21.23 -4.21 -50.79
CA GLU A 7 -21.41 -4.47 -49.35
C GLU A 7 -21.82 -5.92 -49.09
N GLY A 8 -22.69 -6.50 -49.92
CA GLY A 8 -23.10 -7.91 -49.80
C GLY A 8 -21.94 -8.90 -49.98
N ILE A 9 -21.04 -8.64 -50.94
CA ILE A 9 -19.83 -9.46 -51.14
C ILE A 9 -18.86 -9.28 -49.96
N ALA A 10 -18.59 -8.04 -49.56
CA ALA A 10 -17.67 -7.74 -48.47
C ALA A 10 -18.09 -8.41 -47.14
N GLN A 11 -19.39 -8.50 -46.87
CA GLN A 11 -19.92 -9.22 -45.72
C GLN A 11 -19.77 -10.75 -45.82
N LYS A 12 -20.05 -11.34 -46.99
CA LYS A 12 -19.86 -12.79 -47.20
C LYS A 12 -18.40 -13.20 -47.02
N LEU A 13 -17.48 -12.33 -47.44
CA LEU A 13 -16.04 -12.52 -47.26
C LEU A 13 -15.51 -12.10 -45.89
N ARG A 14 -16.39 -11.65 -44.97
CA ARG A 14 -16.05 -11.16 -43.62
C ARG A 14 -15.06 -10.00 -43.58
N ILE A 15 -15.01 -9.20 -44.65
CA ILE A 15 -14.19 -7.98 -44.74
C ILE A 15 -14.83 -6.84 -43.93
N ILE A 16 -16.16 -6.80 -43.86
CA ILE A 16 -16.93 -5.84 -43.05
C ILE A 16 -17.96 -6.57 -42.14
N PRO A 17 -18.41 -5.95 -41.03
CA PRO A 17 -19.36 -6.56 -40.10
C PRO A 17 -20.72 -6.88 -40.71
N ASN A 18 -21.51 -7.73 -40.04
CA ASN A 18 -22.88 -7.98 -40.46
C ASN A 18 -23.80 -6.77 -40.17
N LEU A 19 -23.98 -5.92 -41.17
CA LEU A 19 -24.89 -4.78 -41.20
C LEU A 19 -26.39 -5.14 -41.09
N ASP A 20 -26.79 -6.41 -41.30
CA ASP A 20 -28.19 -6.85 -41.07
C ASP A 20 -28.43 -7.31 -39.62
N ARG A 21 -27.37 -7.36 -38.81
CA ARG A 21 -27.56 -7.64 -37.39
C ARG A 21 -28.24 -6.43 -36.77
N GLU A 22 -29.46 -6.61 -36.27
CA GLU A 22 -30.03 -5.67 -35.31
C GLU A 22 -29.00 -5.50 -34.19
N HIS A 23 -28.38 -4.32 -34.14
CA HIS A 23 -27.60 -3.94 -32.98
C HIS A 23 -28.60 -3.81 -31.84
N ASP A 24 -28.54 -4.73 -30.88
CA ASP A 24 -29.16 -4.51 -29.57
C ASP A 24 -28.74 -3.12 -29.12
N SER A 25 -29.72 -2.23 -28.89
CA SER A 25 -29.50 -0.87 -28.41
C SER A 25 -28.83 -0.83 -27.03
N GLY A 26 -28.63 -2.00 -26.40
CA GLY A 26 -27.81 -2.19 -25.20
C GLY A 26 -26.32 -1.95 -25.45
N ASN A 27 -25.93 -0.67 -25.48
CA ASN A 27 -24.66 -0.11 -24.95
C ASN A 27 -24.35 1.30 -25.51
N TYR A 28 -25.36 2.06 -25.95
CA TYR A 28 -25.18 3.48 -26.32
C TYR A 28 -25.20 4.45 -25.13
N GLY A 29 -25.27 3.95 -23.89
CA GLY A 29 -25.01 4.79 -22.73
C GLY A 29 -23.52 5.17 -22.66
N PRO A 30 -23.16 6.35 -22.14
CA PRO A 30 -21.80 6.55 -21.64
C PRO A 30 -21.48 5.38 -20.71
N LEU A 31 -20.26 4.84 -20.76
CA LEU A 31 -19.79 3.83 -19.80
C LEU A 31 -20.32 4.23 -18.43
N ARG A 32 -21.24 3.43 -17.87
CA ARG A 32 -21.99 3.85 -16.68
C ARG A 32 -20.96 4.15 -15.61
N LYS A 33 -20.89 5.43 -15.24
CA LYS A 33 -20.36 5.86 -13.95
C LYS A 33 -21.06 4.98 -12.92
N TYR A 34 -20.32 4.45 -11.94
CA TYR A 34 -20.87 3.78 -10.76
C TYR A 34 -22.20 4.41 -10.34
N PRO A 35 -23.20 3.63 -9.88
CA PRO A 35 -24.50 4.17 -9.48
C PRO A 35 -24.32 5.36 -8.54
N ALA A 36 -25.15 6.40 -8.72
CA ALA A 36 -25.02 7.61 -7.92
C ALA A 36 -25.25 7.26 -6.44
N ALA A 37 -24.60 7.97 -5.52
CA ALA A 37 -24.69 7.64 -4.10
C ALA A 37 -26.15 7.71 -3.58
N GLU A 38 -26.97 8.55 -4.20
CA GLU A 38 -28.40 8.70 -3.93
C GLU A 38 -29.22 7.46 -4.34
N GLU A 39 -28.71 6.65 -5.27
CA GLU A 39 -29.37 5.45 -5.81
C GLU A 39 -28.98 4.18 -5.07
N TRP A 40 -27.94 4.23 -4.22
CA TRP A 40 -27.35 3.05 -3.59
C TRP A 40 -28.32 2.20 -2.78
N ASN A 41 -29.36 2.78 -2.19
CA ASN A 41 -30.31 2.01 -1.38
C ASN A 41 -31.27 1.13 -2.21
N GLU A 42 -31.49 1.48 -3.49
CA GLU A 42 -32.49 0.90 -4.37
C GLU A 42 -31.89 0.48 -5.73
N HIS A 43 -30.59 0.15 -5.75
CA HIS A 43 -29.87 -0.18 -6.97
C HIS A 43 -30.38 -1.47 -7.59
N ILE A 44 -30.53 -1.49 -8.92
CA ILE A 44 -31.03 -2.64 -9.67
C ILE A 44 -29.97 -3.08 -10.68
N GLU A 45 -29.66 -4.38 -10.68
CA GLU A 45 -28.79 -5.02 -11.67
C GLU A 45 -29.43 -6.29 -12.23
N LEU A 46 -29.00 -6.71 -13.41
CA LEU A 46 -29.39 -7.99 -13.98
C LEU A 46 -28.54 -9.11 -13.37
N ASP A 47 -29.18 -10.22 -13.01
CA ASP A 47 -28.51 -11.44 -12.57
C ASP A 47 -27.74 -12.05 -13.73
N ALA A 48 -26.41 -11.94 -13.70
CA ALA A 48 -25.56 -12.49 -14.75
C ALA A 48 -25.66 -14.01 -14.88
N ASN A 49 -26.04 -14.72 -13.80
CA ASN A 49 -26.21 -16.18 -13.81
C ASN A 49 -27.54 -16.63 -14.43
N ALA A 50 -28.51 -15.71 -14.60
CA ALA A 50 -29.80 -16.00 -15.19
C ALA A 50 -29.79 -15.95 -16.73
N TRP A 51 -28.65 -15.64 -17.36
CA TRP A 51 -28.54 -15.55 -18.82
C TRP A 51 -29.04 -16.83 -19.53
N PRO A 52 -29.89 -16.72 -20.57
CA PRO A 52 -30.27 -15.50 -21.30
C PRO A 52 -31.50 -14.76 -20.75
N GLU A 53 -32.10 -15.20 -19.65
CA GLU A 53 -33.24 -14.54 -19.03
C GLU A 53 -32.83 -13.24 -18.36
N ARG A 54 -33.66 -12.20 -18.52
CA ARG A 54 -33.46 -10.90 -17.87
C ARG A 54 -34.11 -10.92 -16.49
N VAL A 55 -33.38 -11.41 -15.51
CA VAL A 55 -33.82 -11.40 -14.11
C VAL A 55 -33.20 -10.19 -13.42
N GLU A 56 -34.04 -9.29 -12.92
CA GLU A 56 -33.60 -8.14 -12.13
C GLU A 56 -33.39 -8.54 -10.67
N ARG A 57 -32.32 -8.00 -10.07
CA ARG A 57 -31.98 -8.13 -8.65
C ARG A 57 -31.86 -6.75 -8.04
N LYS A 58 -32.32 -6.62 -6.80
CA LYS A 58 -32.35 -5.36 -6.08
C LYS A 58 -31.36 -5.38 -4.92
N TYR A 59 -30.50 -4.38 -4.87
CA TYR A 59 -29.40 -4.28 -3.93
C TYR A 59 -29.45 -2.99 -3.11
N SER A 60 -28.99 -3.08 -1.86
CA SER A 60 -28.51 -1.95 -1.08
C SER A 60 -26.97 -1.96 -1.12
N LEU A 61 -26.38 -0.90 -1.67
CA LEU A 61 -24.93 -0.72 -1.77
C LEU A 61 -24.43 -0.03 -0.50
N VAL A 62 -23.69 -0.79 0.31
CA VAL A 62 -23.21 -0.32 1.62
C VAL A 62 -21.71 -0.04 1.55
N PRO A 63 -21.26 1.21 1.79
CA PRO A 63 -19.84 1.53 1.88
C PRO A 63 -19.16 0.76 3.00
N THR A 64 -18.01 0.18 2.67
CA THR A 64 -17.12 -0.45 3.64
C THR A 64 -15.68 -0.31 3.20
N THR A 65 -14.76 -0.86 3.97
CA THR A 65 -13.32 -0.72 3.76
C THR A 65 -12.69 -2.10 3.63
N CYS A 66 -11.88 -2.29 2.58
CA CYS A 66 -11.10 -3.50 2.39
C CYS A 66 -10.06 -3.63 3.51
N PHE A 67 -10.00 -4.80 4.13
CA PHE A 67 -9.11 -5.06 5.27
C PHE A 67 -7.96 -6.04 4.96
N ASN A 68 -7.76 -6.36 3.67
CA ASN A 68 -6.78 -7.36 3.22
C ASN A 68 -5.34 -6.87 3.25
N CYS A 69 -5.15 -5.56 3.11
CA CYS A 69 -3.87 -4.89 3.33
C CYS A 69 -4.14 -3.56 4.04
N GLU A 70 -3.08 -2.88 4.43
CA GLU A 70 -3.20 -1.58 5.09
C GLU A 70 -3.58 -0.42 4.18
N SER A 71 -3.72 -0.64 2.86
CA SER A 71 -4.16 0.40 1.93
C SER A 71 -5.61 0.85 2.16
N ALA A 72 -6.40 0.06 2.90
CA ALA A 72 -7.76 0.39 3.30
C ALA A 72 -8.63 0.91 2.13
N CYS A 73 -8.55 0.26 0.97
CA CYS A 73 -9.30 0.70 -0.21
C CYS A 73 -10.81 0.63 0.04
N GLY A 74 -11.56 1.56 -0.53
CA GLY A 74 -13.00 1.63 -0.33
C GLY A 74 -13.71 0.55 -1.15
N LEU A 75 -14.63 -0.14 -0.50
CA LEU A 75 -15.51 -1.13 -1.12
C LEU A 75 -16.97 -0.69 -1.05
N LEU A 76 -17.77 -1.18 -1.98
CA LEU A 76 -19.23 -1.22 -1.88
C LEU A 76 -19.65 -2.67 -1.75
N ALA A 77 -20.32 -3.01 -0.66
CA ALA A 77 -20.96 -4.31 -0.47
C ALA A 77 -22.35 -4.26 -1.11
N TYR A 78 -22.61 -5.16 -2.06
CA TYR A 78 -23.92 -5.29 -2.70
C TYR A 78 -24.76 -6.25 -1.86
N VAL A 79 -25.61 -5.70 -0.99
CA VAL A 79 -26.51 -6.48 -0.13
C VAL A 79 -27.81 -6.71 -0.87
N ASP A 80 -28.11 -7.96 -1.20
CA ASP A 80 -29.36 -8.33 -1.85
C ASP A 80 -30.53 -8.09 -0.89
N LYS A 81 -31.54 -7.33 -1.33
CA LYS A 81 -32.66 -6.91 -0.47
C LYS A 81 -33.67 -8.01 -0.18
N GLU A 82 -33.69 -9.09 -0.98
CA GLU A 82 -34.60 -10.22 -0.77
C GLU A 82 -34.01 -11.19 0.26
N THR A 83 -32.71 -11.47 0.16
CA THR A 83 -32.01 -12.47 0.97
C THR A 83 -31.27 -11.88 2.17
N GLY A 84 -30.97 -10.58 2.14
CA GLY A 84 -30.12 -9.90 3.13
C GLY A 84 -28.63 -10.28 3.04
N GLN A 85 -28.22 -11.06 2.02
CA GLN A 85 -26.84 -11.52 1.88
C GLN A 85 -26.01 -10.58 1.00
N VAL A 86 -24.72 -10.49 1.30
CA VAL A 86 -23.77 -9.80 0.41
C VAL A 86 -23.52 -10.69 -0.81
N SER A 87 -23.82 -10.18 -1.99
CA SER A 87 -23.64 -10.92 -3.26
C SER A 87 -22.28 -10.68 -3.90
N LYS A 88 -21.74 -9.46 -3.79
CA LYS A 88 -20.42 -9.08 -4.33
C LYS A 88 -19.86 -7.85 -3.63
N PHE A 89 -18.56 -7.60 -3.86
CA PHE A 89 -17.89 -6.36 -3.50
C PHE A 89 -17.31 -5.70 -4.75
N GLU A 90 -17.53 -4.39 -4.89
CA GLU A 90 -16.88 -3.56 -5.91
C GLU A 90 -16.15 -2.38 -5.26
N GLY A 91 -15.43 -1.58 -6.05
CA GLY A 91 -14.75 -0.39 -5.54
C GLY A 91 -15.71 0.76 -5.24
N ASN A 92 -15.48 1.46 -4.14
CA ASN A 92 -16.21 2.67 -3.82
C ASN A 92 -15.61 3.88 -4.58
N PRO A 93 -16.32 4.46 -5.57
CA PRO A 93 -15.83 5.57 -6.37
C PRO A 93 -15.60 6.84 -5.56
N HIS A 94 -16.29 7.01 -4.43
CA HIS A 94 -16.17 8.18 -3.54
C HIS A 94 -15.02 8.05 -2.54
N HIS A 95 -14.34 6.90 -2.46
CA HIS A 95 -13.21 6.74 -1.56
C HIS A 95 -12.01 7.57 -2.05
N PRO A 96 -11.45 8.49 -1.25
CA PRO A 96 -10.47 9.48 -1.72
C PRO A 96 -9.11 8.87 -2.16
N GLY A 97 -8.69 7.78 -1.50
CA GLY A 97 -7.46 7.07 -1.85
C GLY A 97 -7.59 6.24 -3.13
N SER A 98 -8.44 5.21 -3.06
CA SER A 98 -8.64 4.20 -4.12
C SER A 98 -9.51 4.64 -5.30
N ARG A 99 -10.37 5.65 -5.17
CA ARG A 99 -11.19 6.22 -6.28
C ARG A 99 -11.97 5.15 -7.06
N GLY A 100 -12.49 4.14 -6.36
CA GLY A 100 -13.21 3.01 -6.95
C GLY A 100 -12.34 1.96 -7.62
N ARG A 101 -11.02 2.12 -7.68
CA ARG A 101 -10.10 1.12 -8.22
C ARG A 101 -9.69 0.16 -7.11
N ASN A 102 -9.75 -1.14 -7.39
CA ASN A 102 -9.35 -2.18 -6.46
C ASN A 102 -8.42 -3.19 -7.12
N CYS A 103 -7.54 -3.81 -6.32
CA CYS A 103 -6.83 -5.01 -6.76
C CYS A 103 -7.73 -6.25 -6.61
N ALA A 104 -7.28 -7.39 -7.12
CA ALA A 104 -8.02 -8.66 -7.06
C ALA A 104 -8.45 -9.08 -5.64
N LYS A 105 -7.69 -8.67 -4.61
CA LYS A 105 -8.03 -8.95 -3.21
C LYS A 105 -9.32 -8.26 -2.74
N GLY A 106 -9.70 -7.12 -3.32
CA GLY A 106 -10.88 -6.35 -2.89
C GLY A 106 -12.17 -7.14 -3.11
N PRO A 107 -12.55 -7.46 -4.36
CA PRO A 107 -13.72 -8.29 -4.65
C PRO A 107 -13.67 -9.68 -4.00
N ALA A 108 -12.47 -10.27 -3.87
CA ALA A 108 -12.28 -11.58 -3.24
C ALA A 108 -12.63 -11.62 -1.73
N THR A 109 -12.93 -10.47 -1.10
CA THR A 109 -13.47 -10.41 0.28
C THR A 109 -14.75 -11.24 0.44
N ILE A 110 -15.51 -11.47 -0.63
CA ILE A 110 -16.69 -12.34 -0.59
C ILE A 110 -16.34 -13.75 -0.11
N ASN A 111 -15.20 -14.29 -0.54
CA ASN A 111 -14.74 -15.63 -0.15
C ASN A 111 -14.44 -15.69 1.35
N GLN A 112 -14.00 -14.59 1.98
CA GLN A 112 -13.68 -14.56 3.40
C GLN A 112 -14.93 -14.55 4.27
N ILE A 113 -15.99 -13.86 3.84
CA ILE A 113 -17.24 -13.84 4.61
C ILE A 113 -18.08 -15.10 4.37
N GLN A 114 -17.87 -15.79 3.24
CA GLN A 114 -18.52 -17.06 2.89
C GLN A 114 -17.64 -18.28 3.17
N ASP A 115 -16.45 -18.10 3.78
CA ASP A 115 -15.53 -19.19 4.04
C ASP A 115 -16.19 -20.26 4.95
N THR A 116 -16.23 -21.49 4.45
CA THR A 116 -16.86 -22.64 5.11
C THR A 116 -16.08 -23.10 6.34
N GLU A 117 -14.81 -22.70 6.49
CA GLU A 117 -13.95 -23.03 7.63
C GLU A 117 -13.98 -21.97 8.74
N ARG A 118 -14.83 -20.94 8.63
CA ARG A 118 -14.97 -19.91 9.66
C ARG A 118 -15.38 -20.51 11.01
N ILE A 119 -14.67 -20.08 12.05
CA ILE A 119 -15.03 -20.39 13.44
C ILE A 119 -16.22 -19.52 13.85
N MET A 120 -17.42 -20.10 13.87
CA MET A 120 -18.67 -19.38 14.16
C MET A 120 -19.03 -19.33 15.65
N HIS A 121 -18.30 -20.06 16.50
CA HIS A 121 -18.58 -20.18 17.93
C HIS A 121 -17.28 -20.23 18.75
N PRO A 122 -17.30 -19.76 20.00
CA PRO A 122 -16.18 -19.98 20.93
C PRO A 122 -15.85 -21.47 21.08
N MET A 123 -14.57 -21.79 21.21
CA MET A 123 -14.08 -23.16 21.36
C MET A 123 -13.04 -23.25 22.47
N ARG A 124 -13.03 -24.39 23.18
CA ARG A 124 -12.06 -24.73 24.21
C ARG A 124 -11.26 -25.94 23.78
N ARG A 125 -9.94 -25.92 24.01
CA ARG A 125 -9.07 -27.06 23.71
C ARG A 125 -9.36 -28.19 24.69
N VAL A 126 -9.51 -29.40 24.16
CA VAL A 126 -9.64 -30.63 24.95
C VAL A 126 -8.36 -31.46 24.83
N GLY A 127 -7.81 -31.87 25.97
CA GLY A 127 -6.57 -32.64 26.03
C GLY A 127 -5.28 -31.82 25.91
N ALA A 128 -4.17 -32.51 25.63
CA ALA A 128 -2.85 -31.89 25.58
C ALA A 128 -2.69 -30.95 24.37
N ARG A 129 -1.81 -29.95 24.52
CA ARG A 129 -1.45 -29.05 23.43
C ARG A 129 -0.85 -29.84 22.28
N GLY A 130 -1.35 -29.63 21.06
CA GLY A 130 -0.89 -30.33 19.86
C GLY A 130 -1.79 -31.50 19.43
N ASN A 131 -2.71 -31.96 20.27
CA ASN A 131 -3.59 -33.09 19.95
C ASN A 131 -4.78 -32.73 19.03
N GLY A 132 -4.97 -31.46 18.69
CA GLY A 132 -6.04 -31.00 17.78
C GLY A 132 -7.48 -31.07 18.34
N GLY A 133 -7.67 -31.50 19.58
CA GLY A 133 -8.99 -31.62 20.21
C GLY A 133 -9.60 -30.27 20.60
N TRP A 134 -10.83 -30.00 20.16
CA TRP A 134 -11.60 -28.82 20.51
C TRP A 134 -13.06 -29.16 20.78
N GLU A 135 -13.67 -28.48 21.74
CA GLU A 135 -15.11 -28.52 22.00
C GLU A 135 -15.69 -27.12 21.89
N ARG A 136 -16.95 -27.03 21.46
CA ARG A 136 -17.69 -25.76 21.42
C ARG A 136 -18.16 -25.41 22.83
N ILE A 137 -18.03 -24.14 23.19
CA ILE A 137 -18.56 -23.57 24.44
C ILE A 137 -19.39 -22.32 24.15
N SER A 138 -20.15 -21.85 25.15
CA SER A 138 -20.86 -20.59 25.07
C SER A 138 -19.92 -19.38 25.17
N TRP A 139 -20.43 -18.20 24.80
CA TRP A 139 -19.71 -16.94 25.01
C TRP A 139 -19.48 -16.64 26.49
N ASP A 140 -20.48 -16.89 27.34
CA ASP A 140 -20.37 -16.65 28.79
C ASP A 140 -19.26 -17.51 29.41
N GLU A 141 -19.23 -18.81 29.09
CA GLU A 141 -18.16 -19.71 29.55
C GLU A 141 -16.78 -19.25 29.08
N ALA A 142 -16.64 -18.84 27.81
CA ALA A 142 -15.37 -18.38 27.26
C ALA A 142 -14.87 -17.11 27.98
N LEU A 143 -15.77 -16.15 28.20
CA LEU A 143 -15.45 -14.89 28.87
C LEU A 143 -15.15 -15.10 30.36
N ASP A 144 -15.93 -15.93 31.06
CA ASP A 144 -15.71 -16.26 32.46
C ASP A 144 -14.37 -16.97 32.68
N GLU A 145 -14.04 -17.96 31.86
CA GLU A 145 -12.76 -18.67 31.97
C GLU A 145 -11.55 -17.77 31.72
N ILE A 146 -11.61 -16.94 30.68
CA ILE A 146 -10.51 -16.02 30.33
C ILE A 146 -10.36 -14.96 31.42
N SER A 147 -11.47 -14.34 31.84
CA SER A 147 -11.46 -13.27 32.84
C SER A 147 -11.02 -13.78 34.22
N ALA A 148 -11.42 -14.99 34.62
CA ALA A 148 -10.99 -15.61 35.87
C ALA A 148 -9.46 -15.81 35.92
N LYS A 149 -8.85 -16.27 34.82
CA LYS A 149 -7.39 -16.45 34.71
C LYS A 149 -6.65 -15.11 34.77
N ILE A 150 -7.13 -14.10 34.04
CA ILE A 150 -6.57 -12.74 34.10
C ILE A 150 -6.66 -12.22 35.54
N ARG A 151 -7.84 -12.28 36.16
CA ARG A 151 -8.06 -11.82 37.55
C ARG A 151 -7.17 -12.54 38.55
N ALA A 152 -6.99 -13.85 38.42
CA ALA A 152 -6.11 -14.61 39.29
C ALA A 152 -4.67 -14.09 39.22
N SER A 153 -4.16 -13.81 38.01
CA SER A 153 -2.83 -13.23 37.82
C SER A 153 -2.69 -11.84 38.44
N LEU A 154 -3.67 -10.96 38.18
CA LEU A 154 -3.66 -9.59 38.70
C LEU A 154 -3.71 -9.56 40.24
N LYS A 155 -4.48 -10.46 40.87
CA LYS A 155 -4.58 -10.55 42.33
C LYS A 155 -3.27 -10.94 43.03
N THR A 156 -2.37 -11.65 42.35
CA THR A 156 -1.05 -11.99 42.91
C THR A 156 0.00 -10.91 42.63
N GLY A 157 -0.37 -9.79 42.01
CA GLY A 157 0.57 -8.75 41.56
C GLY A 157 1.36 -9.12 40.30
N ALA A 158 1.06 -10.27 39.66
CA ALA A 158 1.76 -10.74 38.47
C ALA A 158 1.12 -10.14 37.20
N VAL A 159 1.21 -8.81 37.07
CA VAL A 159 0.64 -8.03 35.96
C VAL A 159 1.33 -8.31 34.62
N ASP A 160 2.58 -8.72 34.67
CA ASP A 160 3.47 -9.05 33.55
C ASP A 160 3.12 -10.38 32.84
N ARG A 161 2.23 -11.21 33.45
CA ARG A 161 1.77 -12.47 32.85
C ARG A 161 0.57 -12.33 31.92
N VAL A 162 0.03 -11.12 31.78
CA VAL A 162 -1.11 -10.83 30.90
C VAL A 162 -0.60 -10.11 29.66
N VAL A 163 -0.72 -10.75 28.50
CA VAL A 163 -0.27 -10.20 27.22
C VAL A 163 -1.43 -10.15 26.23
N TYR A 164 -1.55 -9.04 25.53
CA TYR A 164 -2.42 -8.86 24.38
C TYR A 164 -1.56 -8.68 23.13
N HIS A 165 -1.63 -9.64 22.21
CA HIS A 165 -0.98 -9.54 20.91
C HIS A 165 -2.04 -9.25 19.84
N VAL A 166 -1.93 -8.09 19.18
CA VAL A 166 -2.82 -7.72 18.07
C VAL A 166 -2.15 -7.99 16.73
N GLY A 167 -2.86 -8.73 15.88
CA GLY A 167 -2.56 -8.82 14.46
C GLY A 167 -2.99 -7.54 13.76
N ARG A 168 -3.95 -7.62 12.84
CA ARG A 168 -4.52 -6.43 12.19
C ARG A 168 -5.48 -5.71 13.15
N PRO A 169 -5.19 -4.47 13.59
CA PRO A 169 -6.06 -3.76 14.53
C PRO A 169 -7.30 -3.22 13.82
N GLY A 170 -8.49 -3.65 14.27
CA GLY A 170 -9.79 -3.10 13.83
C GLY A 170 -10.42 -2.13 14.83
N HIS A 171 -9.72 -1.80 15.92
CA HIS A 171 -10.21 -0.92 16.98
C HIS A 171 -9.29 0.29 17.18
N GLU A 172 -9.87 1.42 17.58
CA GLU A 172 -9.15 2.69 17.80
C GLU A 172 -8.54 2.75 19.22
N GLY A 173 -7.64 1.83 19.53
CA GLY A 173 -6.88 1.86 20.80
C GLY A 173 -7.64 1.48 22.08
N PHE A 174 -8.92 1.07 21.99
CA PHE A 174 -9.72 0.64 23.14
C PHE A 174 -9.02 -0.41 24.02
N MET A 175 -8.47 -1.47 23.41
CA MET A 175 -7.78 -2.53 24.17
C MET A 175 -6.56 -2.02 24.94
N ASN A 176 -5.83 -1.03 24.39
CA ASN A 176 -4.66 -0.46 25.07
C ASN A 176 -5.08 0.31 26.33
N ARG A 177 -6.25 0.97 26.28
CA ARG A 177 -6.83 1.65 27.45
C ARG A 177 -7.23 0.64 28.53
N VAL A 178 -7.80 -0.51 28.15
CA VAL A 178 -8.19 -1.57 29.09
C VAL A 178 -6.98 -2.13 29.83
N LEU A 179 -5.90 -2.48 29.10
CA LEU A 179 -4.68 -3.02 29.74
C LEU A 179 -4.06 -2.01 30.71
N ARG A 180 -3.97 -0.74 30.31
CA ARG A 180 -3.46 0.33 31.18
C ARG A 180 -4.31 0.53 32.43
N ALA A 181 -5.64 0.40 32.32
CA ALA A 181 -6.54 0.47 33.47
C ALA A 181 -6.33 -0.69 34.47
N TRP A 182 -5.80 -1.82 34.02
CA TRP A 182 -5.38 -2.94 34.87
C TRP A 182 -3.94 -2.81 35.40
N GLY A 183 -3.22 -1.73 35.05
CA GLY A 183 -1.80 -1.60 35.36
C GLY A 183 -0.91 -2.59 34.59
N VAL A 184 -1.37 -3.08 33.45
CA VAL A 184 -0.68 -4.07 32.62
C VAL A 184 0.03 -3.37 31.46
N ASP A 185 1.35 -3.55 31.36
CA ASP A 185 2.16 -3.19 30.20
C ASP A 185 2.43 -4.44 29.33
N GLY A 186 1.36 -4.97 28.76
CA GLY A 186 1.36 -6.26 28.06
C GLY A 186 0.94 -6.15 26.59
N HIS A 187 1.03 -4.97 25.97
CA HIS A 187 0.65 -4.78 24.59
C HIS A 187 1.78 -5.20 23.64
N ASN A 188 1.44 -6.03 22.66
CA ASN A 188 2.30 -6.31 21.52
C ASN A 188 1.48 -6.21 20.22
N SER A 189 2.10 -5.78 19.13
CA SER A 189 1.45 -5.72 17.82
C SER A 189 2.34 -6.33 16.75
N HIS A 190 1.76 -6.69 15.59
CA HIS A 190 2.55 -7.14 14.45
C HIS A 190 3.49 -6.06 13.88
N THR A 191 3.42 -4.81 14.34
CA THR A 191 4.15 -3.67 13.76
C THR A 191 5.66 -3.91 13.74
N ASN A 192 6.18 -4.57 14.79
CA ASN A 192 7.59 -4.92 14.93
C ASN A 192 8.10 -5.82 13.79
N ILE A 193 7.22 -6.66 13.24
CA ILE A 193 7.53 -7.56 12.12
C ILE A 193 7.12 -6.92 10.78
N CYS A 194 6.17 -5.98 10.80
CA CYS A 194 5.60 -5.39 9.59
C CYS A 194 6.45 -4.23 9.03
N SER A 195 6.61 -3.14 9.77
CA SER A 195 7.19 -1.90 9.22
C SER A 195 8.01 -1.07 10.21
N ALA A 196 8.26 -1.57 11.42
CA ALA A 196 9.00 -0.82 12.44
C ALA A 196 10.40 -0.39 11.95
N GLY A 197 11.12 -1.26 11.23
CA GLY A 197 12.44 -0.93 10.68
C GLY A 197 12.42 0.27 9.72
N ALA A 198 11.46 0.31 8.79
CA ALA A 198 11.30 1.44 7.88
C ALA A 198 10.89 2.73 8.63
N ARG A 199 10.02 2.60 9.63
CA ARG A 199 9.55 3.74 10.45
C ARG A 199 10.65 4.35 11.31
N THR A 200 11.68 3.60 11.69
CA THR A 200 12.79 4.15 12.48
C THR A 200 13.47 5.31 11.76
N GLY A 201 13.75 5.19 10.45
CA GLY A 201 14.33 6.28 9.68
C GLY A 201 13.46 7.54 9.66
N TYR A 202 12.16 7.37 9.41
CA TYR A 202 11.18 8.47 9.43
C TYR A 202 11.05 9.13 10.81
N ALA A 203 11.02 8.33 11.87
CA ALA A 203 10.91 8.80 13.24
C ALA A 203 12.16 9.61 13.67
N LEU A 204 13.35 9.15 13.25
CA LEU A 204 14.61 9.85 13.51
C LEU A 204 14.71 11.16 12.72
N TRP A 205 14.31 11.15 11.45
CA TRP A 205 14.48 12.31 10.56
C TRP A 205 13.42 13.40 10.74
N HIS A 206 12.14 13.01 10.76
CA HIS A 206 11.03 13.98 10.75
C HIS A 206 9.92 13.67 11.76
N LYS A 207 10.10 12.68 12.66
CA LYS A 207 9.19 12.31 13.76
C LYS A 207 7.77 11.90 13.35
N PHE A 208 7.52 11.70 12.06
CA PHE A 208 6.22 11.21 11.58
C PHE A 208 6.31 9.72 11.28
N ASP A 209 5.18 9.04 11.46
CA ASP A 209 5.10 7.60 11.27
C ASP A 209 5.41 7.18 9.83
N ARG A 210 4.86 7.93 8.85
CA ARG A 210 4.96 7.63 7.42
C ARG A 210 4.85 8.92 6.60
N PRO A 211 5.62 9.07 5.52
CA PRO A 211 5.41 10.16 4.57
C PRO A 211 4.18 9.88 3.68
N SER A 212 3.63 10.94 3.09
CA SER A 212 2.63 10.86 2.02
C SER A 212 3.29 11.32 0.72
N PRO A 213 3.92 10.42 -0.06
CA PRO A 213 4.65 10.79 -1.28
C PRO A 213 3.73 11.35 -2.36
N ASP A 214 4.09 12.51 -2.91
CA ASP A 214 3.36 13.15 -4.01
C ASP A 214 3.83 12.64 -5.38
N HIS A 215 3.57 11.37 -5.65
CA HIS A 215 4.00 10.72 -6.89
C HIS A 215 3.44 11.40 -8.15
N THR A 216 2.23 11.98 -8.08
CA THR A 216 1.56 12.61 -9.23
C THR A 216 2.34 13.83 -9.72
N ASN A 217 2.88 14.65 -8.81
CA ASN A 217 3.63 15.86 -9.18
C ASN A 217 5.15 15.64 -9.25
N ALA A 218 5.64 14.41 -9.15
CA ALA A 218 7.06 14.09 -9.18
C ALA A 218 7.69 14.38 -10.55
N LYS A 219 8.98 14.72 -10.56
CA LYS A 219 9.84 14.66 -11.76
C LYS A 219 10.56 13.31 -11.85
N VAL A 220 10.91 12.77 -10.69
CA VAL A 220 11.53 11.45 -10.54
C VAL A 220 10.85 10.71 -9.40
N ILE A 221 10.44 9.48 -9.65
CA ILE A 221 9.90 8.54 -8.68
C ILE A 221 10.95 7.47 -8.44
N LEU A 222 11.48 7.39 -7.22
CA LEU A 222 12.46 6.38 -6.80
C LEU A 222 11.80 5.42 -5.83
N LEU A 223 11.69 4.14 -6.22
CA LEU A 223 11.03 3.11 -5.41
C LEU A 223 12.05 2.06 -4.98
N THR A 224 12.15 1.82 -3.67
CA THR A 224 12.87 0.65 -3.13
C THR A 224 11.88 -0.48 -2.87
N SER A 225 11.04 -0.75 -3.87
CA SER A 225 9.82 -1.55 -3.71
C SER A 225 9.12 -1.82 -5.06
N SER A 226 8.05 -2.61 -5.00
CA SER A 226 7.27 -3.07 -6.16
C SER A 226 5.81 -2.54 -6.11
N HIS A 227 5.61 -1.22 -6.08
CA HIS A 227 4.29 -0.55 -5.92
C HIS A 227 3.28 -0.72 -7.05
N LEU A 228 3.65 -1.28 -8.20
CA LEU A 228 2.70 -1.65 -9.27
C LEU A 228 2.25 -3.13 -9.18
N GLU A 229 2.65 -3.86 -8.13
CA GLU A 229 2.14 -5.22 -7.84
C GLU A 229 1.74 -5.46 -6.37
N THR A 230 2.66 -5.25 -5.44
CA THR A 230 2.57 -5.72 -4.05
C THR A 230 3.07 -4.70 -3.04
N GLY A 231 3.50 -3.52 -3.49
CA GLY A 231 4.03 -2.49 -2.62
C GLY A 231 3.06 -2.02 -1.55
N HIS A 232 3.64 -1.40 -0.53
CA HIS A 232 2.91 -0.78 0.56
C HIS A 232 1.97 0.32 0.02
N TYR A 233 0.75 0.45 0.58
CA TYR A 233 -0.30 1.32 0.00
C TYR A 233 -0.62 1.07 -1.49
N PHE A 234 -0.46 -0.18 -1.96
CA PHE A 234 -0.53 -0.60 -3.35
C PHE A 234 -1.45 0.25 -4.25
N ASN A 235 -2.78 0.07 -4.16
CA ASN A 235 -3.68 0.61 -5.17
C ASN A 235 -3.73 2.16 -5.20
N PRO A 236 -3.86 2.88 -4.07
CA PRO A 236 -3.78 4.35 -4.07
C PRO A 236 -2.45 4.90 -4.60
N HIS A 237 -1.32 4.27 -4.29
CA HIS A 237 0.00 4.71 -4.77
C HIS A 237 0.22 4.36 -6.23
N ALA A 238 -0.14 3.16 -6.67
CA ALA A 238 -0.03 2.73 -8.07
C ALA A 238 -0.74 3.71 -9.01
N GLN A 239 -1.92 4.21 -8.63
CA GLN A 239 -2.63 5.23 -9.40
C GLN A 239 -1.81 6.51 -9.54
N ARG A 240 -1.25 7.02 -8.44
CA ARG A 240 -0.50 8.29 -8.42
C ARG A 240 0.85 8.16 -9.14
N ILE A 241 1.50 7.00 -9.02
CA ILE A 241 2.73 6.68 -9.76
C ILE A 241 2.44 6.67 -11.26
N LEU A 242 1.38 5.98 -11.70
CA LEU A 242 1.00 5.96 -13.11
C LEU A 242 0.61 7.35 -13.62
N GLU A 243 -0.13 8.15 -12.83
CA GLU A 243 -0.44 9.54 -13.15
C GLU A 243 0.86 10.36 -13.36
N GLY A 244 1.82 10.28 -12.43
CA GLY A 244 3.11 10.95 -12.56
C GLY A 244 3.93 10.47 -13.78
N MET A 245 3.96 9.16 -14.06
CA MET A 245 4.62 8.61 -15.24
C MET A 245 3.99 9.10 -16.55
N MET A 246 2.65 9.19 -16.60
CA MET A 246 1.93 9.73 -17.76
C MET A 246 2.22 11.22 -17.97
N ASP A 247 2.50 11.96 -16.90
CA ASP A 247 2.92 13.37 -16.93
C ASP A 247 4.44 13.53 -17.17
N GLY A 248 5.16 12.43 -17.40
CA GLY A 248 6.57 12.41 -17.82
C GLY A 248 7.58 12.22 -16.70
N ALA A 249 7.15 11.86 -15.48
CA ALA A 249 8.06 11.51 -14.40
C ALA A 249 8.89 10.27 -14.77
N LYS A 250 10.19 10.30 -14.43
CA LYS A 250 11.07 9.14 -14.56
C LYS A 250 10.87 8.17 -13.42
N LEU A 251 10.77 6.88 -13.71
CA LEU A 251 10.62 5.82 -12.71
C LEU A 251 11.96 5.07 -12.54
N ILE A 252 12.49 5.09 -11.32
CA ILE A 252 13.65 4.31 -10.89
C ILE A 252 13.18 3.28 -9.87
N VAL A 253 13.52 2.01 -10.08
CA VAL A 253 13.11 0.91 -9.20
C VAL A 253 14.34 0.14 -8.74
N ILE A 254 14.53 0.08 -7.44
CA ILE A 254 15.52 -0.75 -6.76
C ILE A 254 14.78 -2.01 -6.25
N ASP A 255 15.02 -3.14 -6.91
CA ASP A 255 14.38 -4.42 -6.59
C ASP A 255 15.28 -5.55 -7.13
N PRO A 256 15.70 -6.53 -6.31
CA PRO A 256 16.50 -7.66 -6.79
C PRO A 256 15.75 -8.51 -7.84
N ARG A 257 14.42 -8.40 -7.92
CA ARG A 257 13.60 -9.06 -8.92
C ARG A 257 13.19 -8.08 -10.01
N LEU A 258 13.06 -8.58 -11.24
CA LEU A 258 12.31 -7.90 -12.29
C LEU A 258 10.80 -8.00 -12.00
N SER A 259 10.33 -7.23 -11.01
CA SER A 259 8.92 -7.13 -10.65
C SER A 259 8.10 -6.44 -11.74
N ASN A 260 6.77 -6.50 -11.66
CA ASN A 260 5.89 -5.74 -12.58
C ASN A 260 6.15 -4.23 -12.52
N THR A 261 6.67 -3.75 -11.38
CA THR A 261 7.07 -2.34 -11.22
C THR A 261 8.38 -2.07 -11.93
N ALA A 262 9.39 -2.90 -11.71
CA ALA A 262 10.69 -2.80 -12.37
C ALA A 262 10.59 -2.91 -13.90
N ALA A 263 9.69 -3.76 -14.41
CA ALA A 263 9.45 -3.92 -15.84
C ALA A 263 8.89 -2.65 -16.52
N MET A 264 8.37 -1.70 -15.73
CA MET A 264 7.84 -0.42 -16.21
C MET A 264 8.81 0.75 -15.94
N ALA A 265 9.97 0.48 -15.33
CA ALA A 265 10.92 1.51 -14.91
C ALA A 265 11.80 2.00 -16.07
N ASP A 266 12.19 3.27 -16.03
CA ASP A 266 13.26 3.80 -16.87
C ASP A 266 14.62 3.23 -16.43
N HIS A 267 14.83 3.07 -15.12
CA HIS A 267 16.01 2.44 -14.54
C HIS A 267 15.60 1.37 -13.54
N TRP A 268 15.96 0.11 -13.82
CA TRP A 268 15.86 -0.98 -12.86
C TRP A 268 17.25 -1.31 -12.31
N LEU A 269 17.37 -1.25 -10.98
CA LEU A 269 18.61 -1.50 -10.24
C LEU A 269 18.45 -2.79 -9.41
N PRO A 270 18.96 -3.95 -9.88
CA PRO A 270 18.86 -5.22 -9.17
C PRO A 270 19.94 -5.37 -8.10
N THR A 271 19.87 -4.53 -7.07
CA THR A 271 20.85 -4.48 -5.99
C THR A 271 20.93 -5.78 -5.20
N TRP A 272 22.11 -6.05 -4.63
CA TRP A 272 22.25 -7.09 -3.63
C TRP A 272 21.45 -6.72 -2.37
N PRO A 273 20.56 -7.59 -1.85
CA PRO A 273 19.65 -7.19 -0.78
C PRO A 273 20.37 -6.63 0.46
N GLY A 274 20.05 -5.39 0.82
CA GLY A 274 20.62 -4.68 1.97
C GLY A 274 21.78 -3.73 1.65
N SER A 275 22.25 -3.70 0.40
CA SER A 275 23.34 -2.81 -0.05
C SER A 275 22.86 -1.40 -0.46
N GLU A 276 21.55 -1.19 -0.56
CA GLU A 276 20.93 0.03 -1.10
C GLU A 276 21.37 1.33 -0.41
N PRO A 277 21.69 1.37 0.91
CA PRO A 277 22.24 2.57 1.54
C PRO A 277 23.50 3.11 0.84
N ALA A 278 24.33 2.25 0.24
CA ALA A 278 25.52 2.67 -0.50
C ALA A 278 25.15 3.53 -1.73
N LEU A 279 24.07 3.18 -2.46
CA LEU A 279 23.56 4.00 -3.57
C LEU A 279 23.07 5.35 -3.06
N PHE A 280 22.29 5.36 -1.99
CA PHE A 280 21.71 6.60 -1.46
C PHE A 280 22.79 7.57 -1.00
N LEU A 281 23.83 7.07 -0.32
CA LEU A 281 24.94 7.90 0.13
C LEU A 281 25.83 8.37 -1.04
N ALA A 282 26.07 7.53 -2.05
CA ALA A 282 26.80 7.95 -3.24
C ALA A 282 26.06 9.04 -4.03
N TRP A 283 24.74 8.92 -4.21
CA TRP A 283 23.93 9.95 -4.85
C TRP A 283 23.80 11.21 -4.00
N ALA A 284 23.71 11.09 -2.67
CA ALA A 284 23.74 12.25 -1.78
C ALA A 284 25.06 13.02 -1.92
N LYS A 285 26.20 12.32 -1.96
CA LYS A 285 27.52 12.93 -2.22
C LYS A 285 27.56 13.62 -3.58
N MET A 286 27.07 12.99 -4.65
CA MET A 286 26.99 13.61 -5.99
C MET A 286 26.18 14.92 -5.97
N ILE A 287 25.08 14.97 -5.23
CA ILE A 287 24.26 16.17 -5.07
C ILE A 287 25.03 17.27 -4.32
N LEU A 288 25.72 16.90 -3.24
CA LEU A 288 26.52 17.83 -2.43
C LEU A 288 27.69 18.43 -3.21
N GLU A 289 28.51 17.60 -3.87
CA GLU A 289 29.69 18.03 -4.64
C GLU A 289 29.34 18.98 -5.79
N ARG A 290 28.09 18.90 -6.29
CA ARG A 290 27.60 19.75 -7.39
C ARG A 290 26.79 20.95 -6.92
N GLY A 291 26.57 21.09 -5.61
CA GLY A 291 25.74 22.17 -5.06
C GLY A 291 24.27 22.10 -5.49
N LEU A 292 23.74 20.90 -5.74
CA LEU A 292 22.36 20.69 -6.23
C LEU A 292 21.32 20.50 -5.10
N TYR A 293 21.76 20.53 -3.85
CA TYR A 293 20.89 20.41 -2.68
C TYR A 293 20.03 21.67 -2.50
N ASP A 294 18.89 21.51 -1.83
CA ASP A 294 18.03 22.63 -1.43
C ASP A 294 18.68 23.38 -0.26
N ARG A 295 19.42 24.46 -0.57
CA ARG A 295 20.16 25.25 0.42
C ARG A 295 19.25 25.85 1.49
N GLU A 296 18.11 26.40 1.10
CA GLU A 296 17.17 27.03 2.04
C GLU A 296 16.61 25.99 3.01
N PHE A 297 16.22 24.82 2.50
CA PHE A 297 15.75 23.73 3.34
C PHE A 297 16.84 23.25 4.31
N MET A 298 18.07 23.05 3.83
CA MET A 298 19.18 22.61 4.67
C MET A 298 19.54 23.64 5.75
N GLU A 299 19.54 24.94 5.44
CA GLU A 299 19.86 25.98 6.42
C GLU A 299 18.79 26.16 7.49
N THR A 300 17.51 25.96 7.13
CA THR A 300 16.38 26.33 7.99
C THR A 300 15.64 25.16 8.64
N GLN A 301 15.66 23.97 8.03
CA GLN A 301 14.91 22.79 8.48
C GLN A 301 15.80 21.66 8.99
N VAL A 302 17.12 21.73 8.76
CA VAL A 302 18.07 20.72 9.24
C VAL A 302 18.90 21.28 10.40
N ASN A 303 19.19 20.43 11.37
CA ASN A 303 20.00 20.74 12.57
C ASN A 303 21.51 20.70 12.29
N TRP A 304 21.96 21.32 11.18
CA TRP A 304 23.35 21.28 10.73
C TRP A 304 24.31 21.90 11.76
N ASP A 305 23.90 22.97 12.43
CA ASP A 305 24.69 23.67 13.44
C ASP A 305 24.90 22.81 14.69
N ALA A 306 23.92 21.98 15.04
CA ALA A 306 24.02 21.03 16.14
C ALA A 306 25.02 19.91 15.82
N TRP A 307 25.03 19.43 14.57
CA TRP A 307 26.04 18.47 14.12
C TRP A 307 27.45 19.08 14.16
N MET A 308 27.61 20.30 13.66
CA MET A 308 28.88 21.04 13.73
C MET A 308 29.38 21.15 15.18
N LYS A 309 28.54 21.62 16.11
CA LYS A 309 28.93 21.76 17.53
C LYS A 309 29.24 20.43 18.22
N ALA A 310 28.62 19.33 17.80
CA ALA A 310 28.76 18.04 18.44
C ALA A 310 29.92 17.20 17.89
N VAL A 311 30.14 17.24 16.57
CA VAL A 311 31.07 16.37 15.85
C VAL A 311 32.34 17.11 15.43
N HIS A 312 32.23 18.41 15.15
CA HIS A 312 33.33 19.28 14.70
C HIS A 312 33.43 20.58 15.53
N PRO A 313 33.51 20.51 16.88
CA PRO A 313 33.49 21.69 17.75
C PRO A 313 34.65 22.66 17.53
N GLU A 314 35.75 22.20 16.94
CA GLU A 314 36.93 22.98 16.59
C GLU A 314 36.82 23.75 15.27
N GLU A 315 35.85 23.40 14.43
CA GLU A 315 35.62 24.02 13.13
C GLU A 315 34.75 25.27 13.24
N ALA A 316 34.88 26.18 12.28
CA ALA A 316 33.97 27.33 12.20
C ALA A 316 32.53 26.84 11.98
N CYS A 317 31.59 27.29 12.82
CA CYS A 317 30.18 26.92 12.72
C CYS A 317 29.48 27.73 11.61
N GLU A 318 29.92 27.52 10.39
CA GLU A 318 29.44 28.16 9.15
C GLU A 318 28.84 27.10 8.22
N PHE A 319 27.80 27.46 7.47
CA PHE A 319 27.06 26.50 6.66
C PHE A 319 27.92 25.92 5.52
N GLU A 320 28.76 26.75 4.91
CA GLU A 320 29.70 26.33 3.88
C GLU A 320 30.69 25.29 4.44
N ARG A 321 31.20 25.51 5.66
CA ARG A 321 32.10 24.57 6.33
C ARG A 321 31.40 23.25 6.65
N PHE A 322 30.12 23.31 7.06
CA PHE A 322 29.29 22.12 7.24
C PHE A 322 29.19 21.28 5.96
N ILE A 323 28.93 21.91 4.81
CA ILE A 323 28.84 21.19 3.53
C ILE A 323 30.18 20.56 3.14
N GLU A 324 31.29 21.28 3.29
CA GLU A 324 32.63 20.74 3.04
C GLU A 324 32.92 19.51 3.89
N LEU A 325 32.64 19.58 5.19
CA LEU A 325 32.85 18.47 6.12
C LEU A 325 31.92 17.29 5.83
N LEU A 326 30.67 17.54 5.43
CA LEU A 326 29.74 16.48 5.07
C LEU A 326 30.18 15.73 3.80
N ILE A 327 30.77 16.43 2.82
CA ILE A 327 31.37 15.80 1.64
C ILE A 327 32.55 14.90 2.05
N VAL A 328 33.37 15.34 3.02
CA VAL A 328 34.48 14.54 3.57
C VAL A 328 33.96 13.32 4.32
N GLU A 329 32.92 13.46 5.14
CA GLU A 329 32.28 12.35 5.85
C GLU A 329 31.77 11.28 4.87
N TYR A 330 31.29 11.70 3.70
CA TYR A 330 30.79 10.79 2.67
C TYR A 330 31.84 10.36 1.66
N ALA A 331 33.13 10.68 1.86
CA ALA A 331 34.17 10.49 0.85
C ALA A 331 34.30 9.06 0.32
N GLU A 332 34.00 8.04 1.14
CA GLU A 332 34.05 6.62 0.74
C GLU A 332 32.93 6.21 -0.23
N TYR A 333 31.79 6.92 -0.24
CA TYR A 333 30.62 6.57 -1.04
C TYR A 333 30.77 7.06 -2.48
N THR A 334 31.74 6.50 -3.21
CA THR A 334 31.89 6.76 -4.65
C THR A 334 30.93 5.88 -5.47
N PRO A 335 30.67 6.21 -6.76
CA PRO A 335 29.91 5.34 -7.64
C PRO A 335 30.50 3.92 -7.74
N GLU A 336 31.82 3.79 -7.73
CA GLU A 336 32.53 2.50 -7.77
C GLU A 336 32.29 1.69 -6.49
N PHE A 337 32.37 2.32 -5.33
CA PHE A 337 32.06 1.67 -4.05
C PHE A 337 30.60 1.18 -4.02
N ALA A 338 29.66 2.04 -4.39
CA ALA A 338 28.25 1.68 -4.42
C ALA A 338 27.95 0.55 -5.43
N ALA A 339 28.62 0.56 -6.59
CA ALA A 339 28.51 -0.47 -7.60
C ALA A 339 29.03 -1.83 -7.09
N GLU A 340 30.17 -1.84 -6.40
CA GLU A 340 30.75 -3.04 -5.79
C GLU A 340 29.82 -3.62 -4.71
N GLU A 341 29.40 -2.79 -3.76
CA GLU A 341 28.54 -3.19 -2.66
C GLU A 341 27.18 -3.70 -3.16
N CYS A 342 26.61 -3.01 -4.16
CA CYS A 342 25.33 -3.38 -4.77
C CYS A 342 25.41 -4.49 -5.81
N ARG A 343 26.62 -4.85 -6.26
CA ARG A 343 26.86 -5.83 -7.32
C ARG A 343 26.15 -5.50 -8.64
N ILE A 344 26.14 -4.21 -8.99
CA ILE A 344 25.60 -3.71 -10.26
C ILE A 344 26.67 -2.95 -11.04
N PRO A 345 26.54 -2.76 -12.36
CA PRO A 345 27.48 -1.95 -13.13
C PRO A 345 27.54 -0.50 -12.61
N VAL A 346 28.74 0.06 -12.58
CA VAL A 346 28.98 1.45 -12.12
C VAL A 346 28.23 2.46 -12.98
N GLU A 347 28.06 2.17 -14.27
CA GLU A 347 27.30 3.00 -15.20
C GLU A 347 25.84 3.14 -14.75
N GLN A 348 25.23 2.09 -14.23
CA GLN A 348 23.85 2.15 -13.71
C GLN A 348 23.75 3.05 -12.47
N VAL A 349 24.76 3.00 -11.59
CA VAL A 349 24.84 3.89 -10.41
C VAL A 349 24.91 5.35 -10.85
N ILE A 350 25.78 5.65 -11.82
CA ILE A 350 25.98 7.01 -12.33
C ILE A 350 24.72 7.49 -13.05
N GLU A 351 24.20 6.74 -14.02
CA GLU A 351 23.05 7.15 -14.83
C GLU A 351 21.80 7.41 -13.98
N ALA A 352 21.47 6.50 -13.06
CA ALA A 352 20.35 6.71 -12.14
C ALA A 352 20.62 7.88 -11.18
N GLY A 353 21.87 8.02 -10.71
CA GLY A 353 22.31 9.14 -9.86
C GLY A 353 22.17 10.50 -10.53
N GLU A 354 22.46 10.61 -11.82
CA GLU A 354 22.23 11.83 -12.62
C GLU A 354 20.75 12.20 -12.66
N VAL A 355 19.87 11.21 -12.86
CA VAL A 355 18.42 11.42 -12.88
C VAL A 355 17.93 11.89 -11.50
N VAL A 356 18.37 11.23 -10.43
CA VAL A 356 18.05 11.61 -9.04
C VAL A 356 18.55 13.02 -8.71
N ALA A 357 19.81 13.33 -8.99
CA ALA A 357 20.40 14.65 -8.71
C ALA A 357 19.71 15.77 -9.52
N GLY A 358 19.27 15.46 -10.75
CA GLY A 358 18.53 16.38 -11.60
C GLY A 358 17.07 16.60 -11.19
N ALA A 359 16.55 15.91 -10.18
CA ALA A 359 15.14 15.99 -9.77
C ALA A 359 14.80 17.27 -8.98
N GLY A 360 15.78 17.87 -8.29
CA GLY A 360 15.56 18.99 -7.37
C GLY A 360 14.52 18.65 -6.30
N SER A 361 13.66 19.62 -5.95
CA SER A 361 12.57 19.44 -4.97
C SER A 361 11.43 18.51 -5.44
N ARG A 362 11.50 17.97 -6.67
CA ARG A 362 10.50 17.06 -7.24
C ARG A 362 10.97 15.60 -7.30
N LEU A 363 11.91 15.23 -6.43
CA LEU A 363 12.26 13.83 -6.15
C LEU A 363 11.22 13.24 -5.18
N CYS A 364 10.58 12.15 -5.59
CA CYS A 364 9.61 11.44 -4.76
C CYS A 364 10.12 10.03 -4.48
N THR A 365 10.37 9.71 -3.21
CA THR A 365 10.92 8.41 -2.80
C THR A 365 9.88 7.58 -2.05
N HIS A 366 9.97 6.26 -2.17
CA HIS A 366 9.19 5.36 -1.32
C HIS A 366 9.88 4.02 -1.03
#